data_AF-D6EBN3-F1
#
_entry.id   AF-D6EBN3-F1
#
_cell.length_a   1.000
_cell.length_b   1.000
_cell.length_c   1.000
_cell.angle_alpha   90.00
_cell.angle_beta   90.00
_cell.angle_gamma   90.00
#
_symmetry.space_group_name_H-M   'P 1'
#
loop_
_entity.id
_entity.type
_entity.pdbx_description
1 polymer ?
#
loop_
_entity_poly.entity_id
_entity_poly.type
_entity_poly.pdbx_seq_one_letter_code
_entity_poly.pdbx_strand_id
1 'polypeptide(L)'
;MRKKEIKTMQLGSTVTLVYTGKLDDGTVFGFATEEKPMKFQTGMDMAIDGFEKAILEMNEAGEKKTFTVDEYGAYGEYLEGHVAKIPLEQIPVNDVKVGKRIMLSSSEDGAPMPATVLDITDGLVTFDLNHPLAGKSLTFEVELLEVEDAPEDFVSAAEKAQHLKEQAKLLGGDQGEDFR
;
A
#
# COMPACT_ATOMS: atom_id res chain seq x y z
N MET A 1 -1.90 24.32 32.49
CA MET A 1 -2.27 23.95 31.12
C MET A 1 -1.02 24.04 30.26
N ARG A 2 -0.46 22.90 29.81
CA ARG A 2 0.65 22.94 28.84
C ARG A 2 0.05 23.35 27.50
N LYS A 3 0.54 24.44 26.90
CA LYS A 3 0.27 24.73 25.49
C LYS A 3 0.82 23.53 24.71
N LYS A 4 -0.04 22.80 23.99
CA LYS A 4 0.43 21.86 22.96
C LYS A 4 1.10 22.76 21.92
N GLU A 5 2.41 22.64 21.77
CA GLU A 5 3.10 23.29 20.65
C GLU A 5 2.48 22.73 19.36
N ILE A 6 1.91 23.63 18.56
CA ILE A 6 1.39 23.28 17.23
C ILE A 6 2.64 23.11 16.36
N LYS A 7 3.06 21.86 16.15
CA LYS A 7 4.14 21.52 15.23
C LYS A 7 3.58 21.53 13.82
N THR A 8 4.08 22.41 12.97
CA THR A 8 3.72 22.47 11.56
C THR A 8 4.42 21.34 10.81
N MET A 9 3.66 20.57 10.03
CA MET A 9 4.20 19.49 9.19
C MET A 9 5.17 20.06 8.15
N GLN A 10 6.34 19.41 7.99
CA GLN A 10 7.34 19.74 6.98
C GLN A 10 7.78 18.46 6.26
N LEU A 11 8.38 18.59 5.08
CA LEU A 11 8.99 17.45 4.40
C LEU A 11 10.07 16.83 5.28
N GLY A 12 10.03 15.50 5.44
CA GLY A 12 10.91 14.77 6.35
C GLY A 12 10.35 14.59 7.76
N SER A 13 9.27 15.29 8.15
CA SER A 13 8.56 15.04 9.41
C SER A 13 8.09 13.60 9.48
N THR A 14 8.10 13.04 10.69
CA THR A 14 7.48 11.74 10.96
C THR A 14 6.05 11.95 11.41
N VAL A 15 5.10 11.30 10.75
CA VAL A 15 3.67 11.44 11.03
C VAL A 15 3.11 10.13 11.54
N THR A 16 2.22 10.19 12.52
CA THR A 16 1.46 9.04 13.02
C THR A 16 -0.02 9.32 12.81
N LEU A 17 -0.74 8.40 12.18
CA LEU A 17 -2.15 8.57 11.82
C LEU A 17 -2.94 7.27 11.88
N VAL A 18 -4.26 7.42 11.91
CA VAL A 18 -5.22 6.33 11.64
C VAL A 18 -5.92 6.61 10.34
N TYR A 19 -6.33 5.57 9.63
CA TYR A 19 -7.08 5.75 8.39
C TYR A 19 -8.03 4.60 8.09
N THR A 20 -9.01 4.86 7.23
CA THR A 20 -9.79 3.84 6.51
C THR A 20 -9.74 4.15 5.02
N GLY A 21 -9.32 3.17 4.22
CA GLY A 21 -9.25 3.24 2.76
C GLY A 21 -10.41 2.47 2.12
N LYS A 22 -11.12 3.11 1.19
CA LYS A 22 -12.29 2.58 0.50
C LYS A 22 -12.16 2.70 -1.02
N LEU A 23 -12.72 1.73 -1.72
CA LEU A 23 -13.00 1.80 -3.16
C LEU A 23 -14.29 2.59 -3.42
N ASP A 24 -14.55 2.93 -4.68
CA ASP A 24 -15.74 3.68 -5.10
C ASP A 24 -17.06 2.94 -4.81
N ASP A 25 -17.03 1.61 -4.75
CA ASP A 25 -18.18 0.78 -4.38
C ASP A 25 -18.40 0.70 -2.85
N GLY A 26 -17.55 1.35 -2.07
CA GLY A 26 -17.58 1.36 -0.60
C GLY A 26 -16.80 0.22 0.06
N THR A 27 -16.22 -0.71 -0.71
CA THR A 27 -15.40 -1.80 -0.17
C THR A 27 -14.18 -1.23 0.54
N VAL A 28 -13.98 -1.63 1.80
CA VAL A 28 -12.79 -1.24 2.57
C VAL A 28 -11.62 -2.12 2.15
N PHE A 29 -10.57 -1.52 1.60
CA PHE A 29 -9.36 -2.25 1.21
C PHE A 29 -8.27 -2.22 2.28
N GLY A 30 -8.32 -1.30 3.24
CA GLY A 30 -7.28 -1.17 4.25
C GLY A 30 -7.64 -0.19 5.35
N PHE A 31 -6.99 -0.32 6.50
CA PHE A 31 -7.16 0.60 7.63
C PHE A 31 -5.99 0.53 8.61
N ALA A 32 -5.82 1.60 9.37
CA ALA A 32 -4.96 1.68 10.54
C ALA A 32 -5.77 2.19 11.73
N THR A 33 -5.59 1.60 12.91
CA THR A 33 -6.34 1.93 14.13
C THR A 33 -5.44 2.59 15.17
N GLU A 34 -5.99 3.15 16.24
CA GLU A 34 -5.16 3.73 17.32
C GLU A 34 -4.26 2.69 18.00
N GLU A 35 -4.64 1.40 17.99
CA GLU A 35 -3.81 0.31 18.51
C GLU A 35 -2.65 -0.04 17.58
N LYS A 36 -2.81 0.20 16.28
CA LYS A 36 -1.83 -0.06 15.22
C LYS A 36 -1.84 1.10 14.22
N PRO A 37 -1.37 2.28 14.62
CA PRO A 37 -1.40 3.45 13.75
C PRO A 37 -0.37 3.30 12.64
N MET A 38 -0.64 3.95 11.52
CA MET A 38 0.34 4.08 10.44
C MET A 38 1.30 5.21 10.81
N LYS A 39 2.60 4.91 10.84
CA LYS A 39 3.63 5.89 11.17
C LYS A 39 4.68 5.95 10.07
N PHE A 40 4.80 7.05 9.32
CA PHE A 40 5.80 7.12 8.24
C PHE A 40 6.52 8.47 8.19
N GLN A 41 7.68 8.49 7.55
CA GLN A 41 8.42 9.72 7.29
C GLN A 41 8.00 10.29 5.93
N THR A 42 7.59 11.56 5.91
CA THR A 42 7.21 12.23 4.66
C THR A 42 8.41 12.44 3.74
N GLY A 43 8.22 12.32 2.43
CA GLY A 43 9.25 12.51 1.41
C GLY A 43 10.21 11.33 1.26
N MET A 44 9.85 10.16 1.80
CA MET A 44 10.72 8.97 1.83
C MET A 44 10.14 7.80 1.02
N ASP A 45 9.18 8.04 0.12
CA ASP A 45 8.43 7.02 -0.64
C ASP A 45 7.93 5.88 0.26
N MET A 46 7.44 6.25 1.44
CA MET A 46 6.89 5.29 2.40
C MET A 46 5.38 5.14 2.25
N ALA A 47 4.72 6.02 1.50
CA ALA A 47 3.29 5.95 1.16
C ALA A 47 3.10 6.30 -0.32
N ILE A 48 1.92 6.00 -0.89
CA ILE A 48 1.59 6.43 -2.26
C ILE A 48 1.56 7.96 -2.37
N ASP A 49 2.04 8.49 -3.49
CA ASP A 49 2.26 9.93 -3.71
C ASP A 49 1.04 10.79 -3.39
N GLY A 50 -0.14 10.39 -3.86
CA GLY A 50 -1.37 11.15 -3.65
C GLY A 50 -1.80 11.16 -2.19
N PHE A 51 -1.56 10.07 -1.46
CA PHE A 51 -1.82 10.02 -0.02
C PHE A 51 -0.87 10.95 0.74
N GLU A 52 0.44 10.84 0.49
CA GLU A 52 1.43 11.70 1.16
C GLU A 52 1.17 13.19 0.89
N LYS A 53 0.87 13.57 -0.35
CA LYS A 53 0.49 14.95 -0.70
C LYS A 53 -0.70 15.46 0.11
N ALA A 54 -1.73 14.64 0.26
CA ALA A 54 -2.91 15.02 1.02
C ALA A 54 -2.65 15.15 2.53
N ILE A 55 -1.72 14.34 3.08
CA ILE A 55 -1.26 14.44 4.47
C ILE A 55 -0.42 15.70 4.70
N LEU A 56 0.47 16.06 3.76
CA LEU A 56 1.28 17.29 3.85
C LEU A 56 0.47 18.59 3.89
N GLU A 57 -0.80 18.54 3.48
CA GLU A 57 -1.74 19.66 3.61
C GLU A 57 -2.38 19.76 5.01
N MET A 58 -2.23 18.74 5.86
CA MET A 58 -2.72 18.74 7.24
C MET A 58 -1.71 19.42 8.16
N ASN A 59 -2.19 20.22 9.11
CA ASN A 59 -1.33 21.12 9.89
C ASN A 59 -1.25 20.76 11.37
N GLU A 60 -2.24 20.03 11.90
CA GLU A 60 -2.36 19.83 13.36
C GLU A 60 -2.73 18.40 13.74
N ALA A 61 -2.14 17.91 14.83
CA ALA A 61 -2.57 16.69 15.48
C ALA A 61 -4.03 16.81 15.96
N GLY A 62 -4.85 15.83 15.58
CA GLY A 62 -6.31 15.79 15.76
C GLY A 62 -7.08 16.23 14.53
N GLU A 63 -6.42 16.75 13.49
CA GLU A 63 -7.08 17.08 12.22
C GLU A 63 -7.57 15.80 11.53
N LYS A 64 -8.80 15.87 11.00
CA LYS A 64 -9.43 14.81 10.23
C LYS A 64 -9.64 15.28 8.80
N LYS A 65 -9.37 14.42 7.85
CA LYS A 65 -9.52 14.74 6.43
C LYS A 65 -10.04 13.53 5.66
N THR A 66 -10.90 13.80 4.70
CA THR A 66 -11.31 12.82 3.70
C THR A 66 -10.88 13.32 2.33
N PHE A 67 -10.22 12.46 1.56
CA PHE A 67 -9.74 12.78 0.22
C PHE A 67 -9.71 11.54 -0.66
N THR A 68 -9.74 11.75 -1.97
CA THR A 68 -9.64 10.69 -2.97
C THR A 68 -8.36 10.86 -3.76
N VAL A 69 -7.66 9.75 -3.96
CA VAL A 69 -6.46 9.64 -4.78
C VAL A 69 -6.83 8.89 -6.04
N ASP A 70 -6.55 9.48 -7.20
CA ASP A 70 -6.76 8.80 -8.48
C ASP A 70 -5.74 7.66 -8.68
N GLU A 71 -5.93 6.88 -9.73
CA GLU A 71 -5.06 5.74 -10.02
C GLU A 71 -3.59 6.17 -10.19
N TYR A 72 -3.31 7.32 -10.80
CA TYR A 72 -1.94 7.82 -11.03
C TYR A 72 -1.25 8.26 -9.74
N GLY A 73 -1.98 8.82 -8.79
CA GLY A 73 -1.46 9.14 -7.45
C GLY A 73 -1.40 7.93 -6.51
N ALA A 74 -1.96 6.79 -6.91
CA ALA A 74 -2.02 5.55 -6.15
C ALA A 74 -1.09 4.48 -6.72
N TYR A 75 -1.65 3.52 -7.48
CA TYR A 75 -0.95 2.33 -7.96
C TYR A 75 -0.77 2.28 -9.47
N GLY A 76 -1.01 3.41 -10.14
CA GLY A 76 -0.99 3.53 -11.59
C GLY A 76 -2.20 2.92 -12.26
N GLU A 77 -2.20 3.01 -13.59
CA GLU A 77 -3.20 2.40 -14.46
C GLU A 77 -3.11 0.88 -14.43
N TYR A 78 -4.23 0.22 -14.68
CA TYR A 78 -4.23 -1.21 -14.97
C TYR A 78 -3.69 -1.46 -16.38
N LEU A 79 -2.65 -2.27 -16.50
CA LEU A 79 -2.03 -2.60 -17.78
C LEU A 79 -2.54 -3.97 -18.26
N GLU A 80 -3.44 -3.98 -19.24
CA GLU A 80 -4.04 -5.22 -19.78
C GLU A 80 -2.99 -6.22 -20.30
N GLY A 81 -1.89 -5.73 -20.84
CA GLY A 81 -0.79 -6.54 -21.35
C GLY A 81 0.18 -7.05 -20.28
N HIS A 82 0.03 -6.61 -19.02
CA HIS A 82 0.93 -6.97 -17.93
C HIS A 82 0.52 -8.31 -17.29
N VAL A 83 0.52 -9.34 -18.13
CA VAL A 83 0.17 -10.70 -17.80
C VAL A 83 1.29 -11.67 -18.18
N ALA A 84 1.43 -12.75 -17.42
CA ALA A 84 2.36 -13.84 -17.74
C ALA A 84 1.61 -15.16 -17.91
N LYS A 85 2.07 -15.99 -18.85
CA LYS A 85 1.57 -17.37 -19.02
C LYS A 85 2.68 -18.34 -18.67
N ILE A 86 2.44 -19.18 -17.68
CA ILE A 86 3.42 -20.14 -17.18
C ILE A 86 2.78 -21.53 -17.19
N PRO A 87 3.46 -22.56 -17.72
CA PRO A 87 3.00 -23.95 -17.59
C PRO A 87 2.82 -24.33 -16.13
N LEU A 88 1.70 -24.98 -15.80
CA LEU A 88 1.37 -25.38 -14.43
C LEU A 88 2.48 -26.20 -13.78
N GLU A 89 3.15 -27.07 -14.56
CA GLU A 89 4.24 -27.92 -14.12
C GLU A 89 5.50 -27.14 -13.69
N GLN A 90 5.68 -25.91 -14.16
CA GLN A 90 6.81 -25.04 -13.80
C GLN A 90 6.56 -24.24 -12.52
N ILE A 91 5.34 -24.29 -11.98
CA ILE A 91 4.96 -23.50 -10.81
C ILE A 91 5.28 -24.33 -9.56
N PRO A 92 6.21 -23.88 -8.69
CA PRO A 92 6.68 -24.66 -7.55
C PRO A 92 5.68 -24.74 -6.38
N VAL A 93 4.42 -24.30 -6.58
CA VAL A 93 3.37 -24.29 -5.55
C VAL A 93 2.20 -25.18 -5.95
N ASN A 94 1.75 -26.02 -5.02
CA ASN A 94 0.69 -27.01 -5.28
C ASN A 94 -0.74 -26.44 -5.17
N ASP A 95 -0.90 -25.18 -4.74
CA ASP A 95 -2.21 -24.57 -4.49
C ASP A 95 -2.39 -23.32 -5.34
N VAL A 96 -2.30 -23.50 -6.67
CA VAL A 96 -2.63 -22.49 -7.69
C VAL A 96 -4.14 -22.54 -7.93
N LYS A 97 -4.83 -21.43 -7.68
CA LYS A 97 -6.28 -21.28 -7.85
C LYS A 97 -6.58 -19.91 -8.43
N VAL A 98 -7.56 -19.81 -9.32
CA VAL A 98 -8.05 -18.53 -9.85
C VAL A 98 -8.44 -17.60 -8.70
N GLY A 99 -8.06 -16.32 -8.81
CA GLY A 99 -8.22 -15.29 -7.80
C GLY A 99 -7.12 -15.28 -6.72
N LYS A 100 -6.34 -16.37 -6.59
CA LYS A 100 -5.30 -16.44 -5.57
C LYS A 100 -4.06 -15.67 -5.99
N ARG A 101 -3.47 -14.94 -5.03
CA ARG A 101 -2.17 -14.27 -5.19
C ARG A 101 -1.04 -15.19 -4.73
N ILE A 102 0.01 -15.31 -5.54
CA ILE A 102 1.20 -16.11 -5.24
C ILE A 102 2.47 -15.33 -5.55
N MET A 103 3.58 -15.72 -4.93
CA MET A 103 4.91 -15.18 -5.25
C MET A 103 5.54 -16.02 -6.36
N LEU A 104 5.75 -15.40 -7.52
CA LEU A 104 6.49 -16.01 -8.63
C LEU A 104 8.00 -15.78 -8.42
N SER A 105 8.78 -16.84 -8.60
CA SER A 105 10.23 -16.72 -8.70
C SER A 105 10.57 -16.25 -10.10
N SER A 106 11.14 -15.05 -10.24
CA SER A 106 11.63 -14.56 -11.53
C SER A 106 12.84 -15.38 -11.96
N SER A 107 12.94 -15.70 -13.27
CA SER A 107 13.78 -16.78 -13.80
C SER A 107 15.29 -16.54 -13.83
N GLU A 108 15.82 -15.37 -13.47
CA GLU A 108 17.26 -15.11 -13.60
C GLU A 108 17.99 -14.56 -12.35
N ASP A 109 17.49 -13.56 -11.61
CA ASP A 109 18.15 -13.08 -10.37
C ASP A 109 17.20 -12.18 -9.51
N GLY A 110 15.89 -12.28 -9.74
CA GLY A 110 14.91 -11.30 -9.26
C GLY A 110 14.32 -11.61 -7.88
N ALA A 111 14.02 -10.56 -7.12
CA ALA A 111 13.15 -10.67 -5.96
C ALA A 111 11.81 -11.35 -6.35
N PRO A 112 11.22 -12.17 -5.46
CA PRO A 112 9.92 -12.78 -5.71
C PRO A 112 8.89 -11.71 -6.05
N MET A 113 8.13 -11.92 -7.12
CA MET A 113 7.14 -10.97 -7.60
C MET A 113 5.73 -11.48 -7.32
N PRO A 114 4.87 -10.69 -6.67
CA PRO A 114 3.51 -11.11 -6.39
C PRO A 114 2.66 -11.04 -7.67
N ALA A 115 1.88 -12.09 -7.92
CA ALA A 115 1.02 -12.20 -9.08
C ALA A 115 -0.33 -12.85 -8.71
N THR A 116 -1.42 -12.42 -9.35
CA THR A 116 -2.76 -12.97 -9.14
C THR A 116 -3.10 -13.96 -10.25
N VAL A 117 -3.59 -15.15 -9.92
CA VAL A 117 -4.03 -16.12 -10.94
C VAL A 117 -5.32 -15.64 -11.58
N LEU A 118 -5.30 -15.37 -12.89
CA LEU A 118 -6.49 -14.99 -13.66
C LEU A 118 -7.23 -16.20 -14.21
N ASP A 119 -6.49 -17.19 -14.71
CA ASP A 119 -7.08 -18.33 -15.40
C ASP A 119 -6.16 -19.56 -15.37
N ILE A 120 -6.76 -20.75 -15.42
CA ILE A 120 -6.07 -22.03 -15.55
C ILE A 120 -6.76 -22.83 -16.65
N THR A 121 -6.14 -22.89 -17.83
CA THR A 121 -6.70 -23.56 -19.01
C THR A 121 -5.60 -24.36 -19.72
N ASP A 122 -5.91 -25.59 -20.14
CA ASP A 122 -5.00 -26.46 -20.91
C ASP A 122 -3.59 -26.65 -20.29
N GLY A 123 -3.50 -26.66 -18.96
CA GLY A 123 -2.22 -26.79 -18.26
C GLY A 123 -1.35 -25.52 -18.27
N LEU A 124 -1.88 -24.40 -18.75
CA LEU A 124 -1.28 -23.07 -18.66
C LEU A 124 -2.00 -22.22 -17.61
N VAL A 125 -1.22 -21.53 -16.79
CA VAL A 125 -1.74 -20.58 -15.82
C VAL A 125 -1.47 -19.17 -16.33
N THR A 126 -2.51 -18.34 -16.39
CA THR A 126 -2.40 -16.92 -16.69
C THR A 126 -2.35 -16.13 -15.39
N PHE A 127 -1.33 -15.29 -15.26
CA PHE A 127 -1.07 -14.44 -14.10
C PHE A 127 -1.25 -12.98 -14.45
N ASP A 128 -1.95 -12.25 -13.59
CA ASP A 128 -1.94 -10.79 -13.52
C ASP A 128 -0.74 -10.32 -12.70
N LEU A 129 0.08 -9.47 -13.30
CA LEU A 129 1.26 -8.90 -12.67
C LEU A 129 1.02 -7.47 -12.15
N ASN A 130 -0.17 -6.93 -12.37
CA ASN A 130 -0.56 -5.62 -11.84
C ASN A 130 -0.69 -5.64 -10.31
N HIS A 131 -0.62 -4.45 -9.71
CA HIS A 131 -1.02 -4.26 -8.33
C HIS A 131 -2.54 -4.51 -8.20
N PRO A 132 -3.06 -5.13 -7.12
CA PRO A 132 -4.50 -5.41 -6.97
C PRO A 132 -5.40 -4.16 -7.00
N LEU A 133 -4.82 -3.01 -6.67
CA LEU A 133 -5.47 -1.70 -6.65
C LEU A 133 -5.09 -0.82 -7.86
N ALA A 134 -4.37 -1.35 -8.84
CA ALA A 134 -4.09 -0.63 -10.09
C ALA A 134 -5.40 -0.34 -10.84
N GLY A 135 -5.47 0.83 -11.47
CA GLY A 135 -6.67 1.31 -12.17
C GLY A 135 -7.82 1.73 -11.26
N LYS A 136 -7.59 1.84 -9.94
CA LYS A 136 -8.63 2.20 -8.96
C LYS A 136 -8.36 3.57 -8.35
N SER A 137 -9.43 4.34 -8.18
CA SER A 137 -9.43 5.50 -7.27
C SER A 137 -9.62 5.03 -5.84
N LEU A 138 -8.87 5.63 -4.91
CA LEU A 138 -8.83 5.24 -3.51
C LEU A 138 -9.27 6.42 -2.63
N THR A 139 -10.34 6.23 -1.87
CA THR A 139 -10.82 7.24 -0.92
C THR A 139 -10.32 6.92 0.47
N PHE A 140 -9.72 7.90 1.13
CA PHE A 140 -9.17 7.78 2.48
C PHE A 140 -9.91 8.70 3.45
N GLU A 141 -10.28 8.16 4.59
CA GLU A 141 -10.69 8.89 5.78
C GLU A 141 -9.54 8.81 6.78
N VAL A 142 -8.91 9.93 7.13
CA VAL A 142 -7.69 9.99 7.94
C VAL A 142 -7.90 10.87 9.17
N GLU A 143 -7.27 10.49 10.27
CA GLU A 143 -7.03 11.34 11.43
C GLU A 143 -5.54 11.34 11.78
N LEU A 144 -4.94 12.54 11.80
CA LEU A 144 -3.55 12.74 12.15
C LEU A 144 -3.40 12.72 13.68
N LEU A 145 -2.72 11.72 14.23
CA LEU A 145 -2.55 11.60 15.69
C LEU A 145 -1.38 12.44 16.20
N GLU A 146 -0.26 12.45 15.47
CA GLU A 146 0.97 13.08 15.92
C GLU A 146 1.86 13.51 14.74
N VAL A 147 2.61 14.60 14.94
CA VAL A 147 3.64 15.10 14.03
C VAL A 147 4.92 15.29 14.83
N GLU A 148 5.98 14.62 14.40
CA GLU A 148 7.34 14.74 14.93
C GLU A 148 8.23 15.45 13.90
N ASP A 149 9.25 16.15 14.39
CA ASP A 149 10.22 16.82 13.51
C ASP A 149 10.99 15.79 12.68
N ALA A 150 11.59 16.24 11.59
CA ALA A 150 12.48 15.39 10.83
C ALA A 150 13.63 14.91 11.74
N PRO A 151 13.86 13.59 11.85
CA PRO A 151 15.03 13.08 12.56
C PRO A 151 16.32 13.62 11.92
N GLU A 152 17.39 13.74 12.71
CA GLU A 152 18.70 14.18 12.21
C GLU A 152 19.22 13.24 11.11
N ASP A 153 18.89 11.96 11.23
CA ASP A 153 19.14 10.93 10.23
C ASP A 153 17.84 10.47 9.57
N PHE A 154 17.83 10.37 8.25
CA PHE A 154 16.73 9.73 7.52
C PHE A 154 16.64 8.25 7.88
N VAL A 155 15.43 7.67 7.80
CA VAL A 155 15.27 6.21 8.00
C VAL A 155 16.22 5.45 7.07
N SER A 156 16.96 4.49 7.63
CA SER A 156 17.86 3.66 6.85
C SER A 156 17.09 2.83 5.82
N ALA A 157 17.76 2.34 4.78
CA ALA A 157 17.15 1.44 3.80
C ALA A 157 16.54 0.18 4.46
N ALA A 158 17.15 -0.31 5.55
CA ALA A 158 16.64 -1.46 6.31
C ALA A 158 15.34 -1.13 7.05
N GLU A 159 15.29 0.03 7.70
CA GLU A 159 14.09 0.53 8.39
C GLU A 159 12.97 0.84 7.40
N LYS A 160 13.27 1.48 6.27
CA LYS A 160 12.31 1.71 5.18
C LYS A 160 11.75 0.38 4.67
N ALA A 161 12.60 -0.63 4.43
CA ALA A 161 12.15 -1.94 3.99
C ALA A 161 11.28 -2.68 5.03
N GLN A 162 11.62 -2.60 6.32
CA GLN A 162 10.79 -3.16 7.39
C GLN A 162 9.43 -2.45 7.43
N HIS A 163 9.46 -1.13 7.32
CA HIS A 163 8.26 -0.31 7.37
C HIS A 163 7.29 -0.61 6.21
N LEU A 164 7.80 -0.69 4.98
CA LEU A 164 7.01 -1.04 3.81
C LEU A 164 6.36 -2.43 3.95
N LYS A 165 7.06 -3.39 4.56
CA LYS A 165 6.50 -4.72 4.86
C LYS A 165 5.38 -4.67 5.88
N GLU A 166 5.44 -3.78 6.87
CA GLU A 166 4.37 -3.61 7.85
C GLU A 166 3.17 -2.88 7.24
N GLN A 167 3.41 -1.86 6.44
CA GLN A 167 2.36 -1.15 5.72
C GLN A 167 1.62 -2.01 4.70
N ALA A 168 2.33 -2.92 4.00
CA ALA A 168 1.70 -3.86 3.08
C ALA A 168 0.59 -4.70 3.75
N LYS A 169 0.70 -4.93 5.07
CA LYS A 169 -0.33 -5.62 5.86
C LYS A 169 -1.55 -4.75 6.14
N LEU A 170 -1.38 -3.43 6.17
CA LEU A 170 -2.45 -2.45 6.41
C LEU A 170 -3.27 -2.17 5.15
N LEU A 171 -2.65 -2.28 3.97
CA LEU A 171 -3.25 -1.96 2.67
C LEU A 171 -4.01 -3.13 2.02
N GLY A 172 -4.33 -4.20 2.77
CA GLY A 172 -5.14 -5.34 2.33
C GLY A 172 -4.62 -6.16 1.14
N GLY A 173 -3.59 -5.71 0.43
CA GLY A 173 -3.12 -6.32 -0.82
C GLY A 173 -2.24 -7.57 -0.66
N ASP A 174 -1.77 -7.89 0.55
CA ASP A 174 -0.89 -9.03 0.84
C ASP A 174 -1.48 -10.04 1.86
N GLN A 175 -2.65 -9.72 2.42
CA GLN A 175 -3.40 -10.69 3.22
C GLN A 175 -4.18 -11.54 2.22
N GLY A 176 -3.70 -12.75 1.92
CA GLY A 176 -4.30 -13.67 0.95
C GLY A 176 -5.69 -14.21 1.30
N GLU A 177 -6.61 -13.37 1.78
CA GLU A 177 -8.02 -13.66 1.94
C GLU A 177 -8.86 -12.58 1.27
N ASP A 178 -9.87 -13.04 0.54
CA ASP A 178 -10.82 -12.26 -0.24
C ASP A 178 -11.17 -10.92 0.43
N PHE A 179 -11.03 -9.83 -0.33
CA PHE A 179 -11.77 -8.61 -0.07
C PHE A 179 -13.27 -8.98 -0.10
N ARG A 180 -13.88 -9.13 1.07
CA ARG A 180 -15.30 -9.44 1.25
C ARG A 180 -16.15 -8.18 1.28
#